data_AF-A0A099NRI6-F1
#
_entry.id   AF-A0A099NRI6-F1
#
_cell.length_a   1.000
_cell.length_b   1.000
_cell.length_c   1.000
_cell.angle_alpha   90.00
_cell.angle_beta   90.00
_cell.angle_gamma   90.00
#
_symmetry.space_group_name_H-M   'P 1'
#
loop_
_entity.id
_entity.type
_entity.pdbx_description
1 polymer ?
#
loop_
_entity_poly.entity_id
_entity_poly.type
_entity_poly.pdbx_seq_one_letter_code
_entity_poly.pdbx_strand_id
1 'polypeptide(L)'
;MEPILSRLANVDLDSDETQDNRVQVTPPVNTIVSQWTVDPFSRGSYAACKPGDDPTDLVIHLERGLDKVRFAGEHTILDGAGAVHGAWMSGRREAEHILIREGKLEGELNEW
;
A
#
# COMPACT_ATOMS: atom_id res chain seq x y z
N MET A 1 15.01 22.07 -11.22
CA MET A 1 13.88 21.62 -12.06
C MET A 1 12.64 22.27 -11.45
N GLU A 2 12.10 23.28 -12.12
CA GLU A 2 10.91 24.01 -11.64
C GLU A 2 9.68 23.06 -11.65
N PRO A 3 8.85 23.04 -10.60
CA PRO A 3 7.64 22.21 -10.58
C PRO A 3 6.69 22.60 -11.73
N ILE A 4 5.97 21.63 -12.30
CA ILE A 4 4.97 21.82 -13.37
C ILE A 4 3.91 22.90 -13.01
N LEU A 5 3.71 23.16 -11.71
CA LEU A 5 2.81 24.20 -11.20
C LEU A 5 3.15 25.61 -11.74
N SER A 6 4.42 25.92 -12.04
CA SER A 6 4.79 27.25 -12.58
C SER A 6 4.34 27.47 -14.02
N ARG A 7 3.98 26.42 -14.77
CA ARG A 7 3.43 26.52 -16.14
C ARG A 7 1.91 26.67 -16.18
N LEU A 8 1.22 26.45 -15.07
CA LEU A 8 -0.24 26.56 -14.99
C LEU A 8 -0.70 27.89 -14.37
N ALA A 9 0.19 28.65 -13.73
CA ALA A 9 -0.17 29.89 -13.03
C ALA A 9 -0.63 31.04 -13.95
N ASN A 10 -0.33 30.98 -15.25
CA ASN A 10 -0.62 32.05 -16.22
C ASN A 10 -1.61 31.64 -17.31
N VAL A 11 -2.22 30.46 -17.21
CA VAL A 11 -3.35 30.11 -18.08
C VAL A 11 -4.59 30.62 -17.37
N ASP A 12 -5.08 31.77 -17.84
CA ASP A 12 -6.40 32.26 -17.47
C ASP A 12 -7.43 31.30 -18.08
N LEU A 13 -7.89 30.33 -17.29
CA LEU A 13 -8.89 29.36 -17.70
C LEU A 13 -10.26 30.03 -17.98
N ASP A 14 -10.40 31.29 -17.60
CA ASP A 14 -11.61 32.10 -17.74
C ASP A 14 -11.51 33.12 -18.90
N SER A 15 -10.43 33.14 -19.70
CA SER A 15 -10.33 34.02 -20.87
C SER A 15 -11.21 33.47 -22.02
N ASP A 16 -12.48 33.84 -21.99
CA ASP A 16 -13.53 33.35 -22.86
C ASP A 16 -13.70 34.23 -24.11
N GLU A 17 -13.01 33.90 -25.21
CA GLU A 17 -13.29 34.47 -26.55
C GLU A 17 -13.77 33.40 -27.57
N THR A 18 -14.18 32.22 -27.12
CA THR A 18 -14.79 31.21 -28.00
C THR A 18 -16.12 30.75 -27.42
N GLN A 19 -17.21 31.24 -28.01
CA GLN A 19 -18.61 30.86 -27.77
C GLN A 19 -18.73 29.47 -27.14
N ASP A 20 -18.86 29.47 -25.81
CA ASP A 20 -18.62 28.31 -24.96
C ASP A 20 -19.78 27.30 -25.09
N ASN A 21 -19.57 26.29 -25.92
CA ASN A 21 -20.46 25.13 -26.05
C ASN A 21 -20.10 24.03 -25.03
N ARG A 22 -19.36 24.34 -23.95
CA ARG A 22 -19.04 23.38 -22.89
C ARG A 22 -20.31 23.04 -22.12
N VAL A 23 -20.52 21.73 -21.96
CA VAL A 23 -21.54 21.19 -21.07
C VAL A 23 -21.28 21.73 -19.66
N GLN A 24 -22.21 22.53 -19.13
CA GLN A 24 -22.22 22.97 -17.75
C GLN A 24 -22.16 21.75 -16.82
N VAL A 25 -21.02 21.55 -16.16
CA VAL A 25 -20.83 20.45 -15.20
C VAL A 25 -21.50 20.85 -13.88
N THR A 26 -22.50 20.08 -13.46
CA THR A 26 -23.17 20.29 -12.17
C THR A 26 -22.25 19.89 -11.01
N PRO A 27 -22.26 20.61 -9.88
CA PRO A 27 -21.49 20.21 -8.69
C PRO A 27 -21.79 18.78 -8.23
N PRO A 28 -20.81 18.07 -7.62
CA PRO A 28 -21.03 16.72 -7.11
C PRO A 28 -22.06 16.72 -5.97
N VAL A 29 -22.89 15.68 -5.92
CA VAL A 29 -23.89 15.49 -4.85
C VAL A 29 -23.20 15.19 -3.50
N ASN A 30 -22.07 14.49 -3.52
CA ASN A 30 -21.29 14.15 -2.33
C ASN A 30 -19.81 13.98 -2.70
N THR A 31 -18.91 14.21 -1.75
CA THR A 31 -17.47 13.99 -1.91
C THR A 31 -16.91 13.38 -0.63
N ILE A 32 -16.17 12.28 -0.78
CA ILE A 32 -15.47 11.60 0.31
C ILE A 32 -13.98 11.58 -0.06
N VAL A 33 -13.13 11.97 0.88
CA VAL A 33 -11.67 12.05 0.69
C VAL A 33 -11.00 11.17 1.73
N SER A 34 -10.03 10.36 1.31
CA SER A 34 -9.24 9.53 2.22
C SER A 34 -8.19 10.36 2.97
N GLN A 35 -7.86 9.90 4.17
CA GLN A 35 -6.88 10.56 5.04
C GLN A 35 -5.83 9.57 5.56
N TRP A 36 -5.38 8.67 4.69
CA TRP A 36 -4.47 7.55 5.02
C TRP A 36 -3.25 7.95 5.86
N THR A 37 -2.60 9.06 5.50
CA THR A 37 -1.37 9.53 6.17
C THR A 37 -1.59 9.93 7.63
N VAL A 38 -2.77 10.47 7.96
CA VAL A 38 -3.08 10.98 9.30
C VAL A 38 -3.98 10.03 10.11
N ASP A 39 -4.50 8.97 9.49
CA ASP A 39 -5.19 7.89 10.19
C ASP A 39 -4.24 7.25 11.23
N PRO A 40 -4.59 7.23 12.53
CA PRO A 40 -3.71 6.70 13.57
C PRO A 40 -3.42 5.20 13.44
N PHE A 41 -4.26 4.44 12.73
CA PHE A 41 -4.11 3.00 12.56
C PHE A 41 -3.39 2.61 11.26
N SER A 42 -3.37 3.48 10.24
CA SER A 42 -2.67 3.22 8.98
C SER A 42 -1.36 4.00 8.85
N ARG A 43 -1.34 5.28 9.25
CA ARG A 43 -0.19 6.20 9.18
C ARG A 43 0.48 6.28 7.80
N GLY A 44 -0.29 5.99 6.75
CA GLY A 44 0.19 5.76 5.39
C GLY A 44 -0.78 4.87 4.60
N SER A 45 -0.48 4.65 3.32
CA SER A 45 -1.32 3.83 2.43
C SER A 45 -0.80 2.39 2.30
N TYR A 46 0.48 2.24 1.99
CA TYR A 46 1.16 0.96 1.78
C TYR A 46 2.68 1.13 1.92
N ALA A 47 3.39 0.05 2.19
CA ALA A 47 4.84 0.05 2.25
C ALA A 47 5.48 0.22 0.87
N ALA A 48 6.61 0.94 0.84
CA ALA A 48 7.42 1.13 -0.35
C ALA A 48 8.87 1.36 0.07
N CYS A 49 9.80 0.93 -0.79
CA CYS A 49 11.22 1.18 -0.61
C CYS A 49 11.60 2.55 -1.19
N LYS A 50 12.52 3.25 -0.54
CA LYS A 50 13.13 4.43 -1.17
C LYS A 50 14.15 3.98 -2.22
N PRO A 51 14.51 4.84 -3.18
CA PRO A 51 15.60 4.54 -4.10
C PRO A 51 16.89 4.19 -3.33
N GLY A 52 17.42 2.99 -3.57
CA GLY A 52 18.62 2.47 -2.92
C GLY A 52 18.39 1.61 -1.68
N ASP A 53 17.16 1.48 -1.18
CA ASP A 53 16.84 0.52 -0.11
C ASP A 53 16.80 -0.91 -0.66
N ASP A 54 17.19 -1.89 0.17
CA ASP A 54 16.96 -3.31 -0.05
C ASP A 54 16.03 -3.86 1.06
N PRO A 55 14.78 -4.22 0.75
CA PRO A 55 13.84 -4.74 1.73
C PRO A 55 14.08 -6.22 2.08
N THR A 56 14.98 -6.91 1.38
CA THR A 56 15.12 -8.37 1.46
C THR A 56 15.38 -8.84 2.88
N ASP A 57 16.40 -8.28 3.54
CA ASP A 57 16.75 -8.65 4.92
C ASP A 57 15.60 -8.36 5.89
N LEU A 58 14.93 -7.21 5.76
CA LEU A 58 13.79 -6.85 6.60
C LEU A 58 12.64 -7.85 6.44
N VAL A 59 12.27 -8.16 5.20
CA VAL A 59 11.20 -9.10 4.90
C VAL A 59 11.55 -10.49 5.42
N ILE A 60 12.77 -10.99 5.18
CA ILE A 60 13.23 -12.29 5.72
C ILE A 60 13.04 -12.33 7.24
N HIS A 61 13.44 -11.29 7.97
CA HIS A 61 13.25 -11.27 9.43
C HIS A 61 11.77 -11.27 9.85
N LEU A 62 10.90 -10.58 9.10
CA LEU A 62 9.45 -10.58 9.36
C LEU A 62 8.81 -11.94 9.04
N GLU A 63 9.21 -12.58 7.95
CA GLU A 63 8.78 -13.95 7.58
C GLU A 63 9.24 -14.99 8.61
N ARG A 64 10.41 -14.77 9.20
CA ARG A 64 10.94 -15.62 10.27
C ARG A 64 10.19 -15.44 11.58
N GLY A 65 9.62 -14.27 11.86
CA GLY A 65 8.93 -14.02 13.13
C GLY A 65 9.88 -14.09 14.35
N LEU A 66 9.31 -14.10 15.54
CA LEU A 66 10.05 -14.10 16.80
C LEU A 66 9.37 -14.97 17.86
N ASP A 67 9.92 -16.16 18.14
CA ASP A 67 9.39 -17.15 19.08
C ASP A 67 7.90 -17.50 18.85
N LYS A 68 6.99 -16.91 19.63
CA LYS A 68 5.53 -17.10 19.52
C LYS A 68 4.83 -15.99 18.73
N VAL A 69 5.58 -14.99 18.26
CA VAL A 69 5.07 -13.85 17.50
C VAL A 69 5.34 -14.08 16.02
N ARG A 70 4.30 -13.89 15.21
CA ARG A 70 4.33 -14.00 13.74
C ARG A 70 3.90 -12.68 13.13
N PHE A 71 4.41 -12.36 11.93
CA PHE A 71 4.08 -11.12 11.22
C PHE A 71 3.47 -11.44 9.86
N ALA A 72 2.32 -10.83 9.58
CA ALA A 72 1.62 -10.92 8.31
C ALA A 72 1.19 -9.53 7.85
N GLY A 73 0.90 -9.39 6.56
CA GLY A 73 0.54 -8.13 5.93
C GLY A 73 1.40 -7.84 4.70
N GLU A 74 0.98 -6.86 3.90
CA GLU A 74 1.64 -6.52 2.64
C GLU A 74 3.13 -6.17 2.80
N HIS A 75 3.51 -5.59 3.95
CA HIS A 75 4.87 -5.18 4.26
C HIS A 75 5.78 -6.32 4.76
N THR A 76 5.28 -7.57 4.73
CA THR A 76 5.98 -8.76 5.25
C THR A 76 6.28 -9.79 4.16
N ILE A 77 6.16 -9.42 2.88
CA ILE A 77 6.36 -10.29 1.73
C ILE A 77 6.96 -9.48 0.58
N LEU A 78 7.87 -10.08 -0.20
CA LEU A 78 8.43 -9.44 -1.40
C LEU A 78 7.46 -9.53 -2.58
N ASP A 79 6.91 -10.71 -2.83
CA ASP A 79 5.97 -10.94 -3.93
C ASP A 79 4.56 -10.43 -3.54
N GLY A 80 4.15 -9.33 -4.16
CA GLY A 80 2.90 -8.64 -3.82
C GLY A 80 3.04 -7.59 -2.71
N ALA A 81 4.25 -7.09 -2.43
CA ALA A 81 4.45 -5.94 -1.55
C ALA A 81 3.56 -4.75 -1.97
N GLY A 82 2.96 -4.07 -1.00
CA GLY A 82 2.01 -2.98 -1.23
C GLY A 82 0.64 -3.39 -1.76
N ALA A 83 0.38 -4.69 -1.98
CA ALA A 83 -0.85 -5.17 -2.60
C ALA A 83 -1.68 -6.08 -1.69
N VAL A 84 -3.00 -6.13 -1.97
CA VAL A 84 -3.96 -6.94 -1.21
C VAL A 84 -3.65 -8.44 -1.30
N HIS A 85 -3.23 -8.93 -2.46
CA HIS A 85 -2.90 -10.35 -2.62
C HIS A 85 -1.66 -10.75 -1.81
N GLY A 86 -0.65 -9.87 -1.69
CA GLY A 86 0.50 -10.10 -0.80
C GLY A 86 0.11 -10.15 0.68
N ALA A 87 -0.80 -9.26 1.12
CA ALA A 87 -1.36 -9.34 2.47
C ALA A 87 -2.11 -10.66 2.73
N TRP A 88 -2.87 -11.15 1.75
CA TRP A 88 -3.56 -12.44 1.85
C TRP A 88 -2.59 -13.62 1.90
N MET A 89 -1.59 -13.64 1.00
CA MET A 89 -0.60 -14.73 0.94
C MET A 89 0.24 -14.80 2.22
N SER A 90 0.71 -13.66 2.73
CA SER A 90 1.43 -13.62 4.02
C SER A 90 0.54 -14.06 5.19
N GLY A 91 -0.74 -13.68 5.21
CA GLY A 91 -1.70 -14.18 6.20
C GLY A 91 -1.85 -15.70 6.15
N ARG A 92 -1.94 -16.28 4.95
CA ARG A 92 -2.02 -17.74 4.76
C ARG A 92 -0.73 -18.43 5.20
N ARG A 93 0.44 -17.87 4.84
CA ARG A 93 1.77 -18.34 5.26
C ARG A 93 1.88 -18.46 6.79
N GLU A 94 1.51 -17.40 7.52
CA GLU A 94 1.59 -17.44 8.99
C GLU A 94 0.53 -18.35 9.63
N ALA A 95 -0.67 -18.45 9.04
CA ALA A 95 -1.70 -19.37 9.50
C ALA A 95 -1.24 -20.84 9.34
N GLU A 96 -0.68 -21.20 8.19
CA GLU A 96 -0.11 -22.53 7.94
C GLU A 96 1.00 -22.85 8.95
N HIS A 97 1.92 -21.92 9.18
CA HIS A 97 2.97 -22.08 10.19
C HIS A 97 2.38 -22.39 11.58
N ILE A 98 1.37 -21.64 12.02
CA ILE A 98 0.75 -21.84 13.34
C ILE A 98 0.04 -23.21 13.39
N LEU A 99 -0.71 -23.56 12.36
CA LEU A 99 -1.44 -24.83 12.32
C LEU A 99 -0.51 -26.04 12.32
N ILE A 100 0.61 -25.98 11.59
CA ILE A 100 1.63 -27.03 11.60
C ILE A 100 2.28 -27.15 12.97
N ARG A 101 2.71 -26.02 13.57
CA ARG A 101 3.32 -26.01 14.91
C ARG A 101 2.40 -26.59 15.98
N GLU A 102 1.09 -26.34 15.87
CA GLU A 102 0.06 -26.85 16.79
C GLU A 102 -0.40 -28.28 16.46
N GLY A 103 0.18 -28.93 15.45
CA GLY A 103 -0.19 -30.29 15.03
C GLY A 103 -1.59 -30.41 14.44
N LYS A 104 -2.16 -29.30 13.92
CA LYS A 104 -3.49 -29.23 13.30
C LYS A 104 -3.46 -29.34 11.78
N LEU A 105 -2.28 -29.22 11.17
CA LEU A 105 -2.04 -29.37 9.75
C LEU A 105 -0.74 -30.15 9.55
N GLU A 106 -0.71 -31.09 8.61
CA GLU A 106 0.52 -31.76 8.20
C GLU A 106 1.35 -30.83 7.30
N GLY A 107 2.64 -30.74 7.56
CA GLY A 107 3.57 -29.95 6.77
C GLY A 107 4.93 -29.82 7.44
N GLU A 108 5.90 -29.30 6.70
CA GLU A 108 7.24 -29.01 7.20
C GLU A 108 7.35 -27.51 7.50
N LEU A 109 7.90 -27.19 8.67
CA LEU A 109 8.29 -25.81 8.96
C LEU A 109 9.67 -25.58 8.35
N ASN A 110 9.86 -24.43 7.70
CA ASN A 110 11.18 -24.04 7.25
C ASN A 110 12.11 -23.85 8.46
N GLU A 111 13.14 -24.67 8.55
CA GLU A 111 14.26 -24.47 9.47
C GLU A 111 15.19 -23.43 8.86
N TRP A 112 15.27 -22.25 9.47
CA TRP A 112 16.18 -21.18 9.07
C TRP A 112 16.97 -20.67 10.27
#